data_AF-A0A963DEK2-F1
#
_entry.id   AF-A0A963DEK2-F1
#
_cell.length_a   1.000
_cell.length_b   1.000
_cell.length_c   1.000
_cell.angle_alpha   90.00
_cell.angle_beta   90.00
_cell.angle_gamma   90.00
#
_symmetry.space_group_name_H-M   'P 1'
#
loop_
_entity.id
_entity.type
_entity.pdbx_description
1 polymer ?
#
loop_
_entity_poly.entity_id
_entity_poly.type
_entity_poly.pdbx_seq_one_letter_code
_entity_poly.pdbx_strand_id
1 'polypeptide(L)'
;MSTMTPQTHRRRQVFVDAQLQGRLALALVVLEAGLLVLACAYLYHAFGEIIDESLYVIHAAERSPLLPRLATALGQTIVVCALANTAALMLADAIWGRHVRKVLAAFRKRLARVRERDLRPDEPCAAAPPRHRLLGLTERWIDSERQRLIAAREAARLLATAPTPASDALERLEAARRALPRAPRGDRN
;
A
#
# COMPACT_ATOMS: atom_id res chain seq x y z
N MET A 1 31.48 -30.33 20.72
CA MET A 1 30.02 -30.34 20.95
C MET A 1 29.56 -28.89 20.91
N SER A 2 29.28 -28.36 19.70
CA SER A 2 29.03 -26.94 19.48
C SER A 2 27.52 -26.67 19.52
N THR A 3 27.10 -25.85 20.47
CA THR A 3 25.73 -25.38 20.63
C THR A 3 25.39 -24.36 19.55
N MET A 4 24.62 -24.77 18.54
CA MET A 4 23.95 -23.84 17.62
C MET A 4 22.93 -23.03 18.43
N THR A 5 23.24 -21.78 18.73
CA THR A 5 22.26 -20.83 19.25
C THR A 5 21.28 -20.48 18.12
N PRO A 6 19.96 -20.59 18.34
CA PRO A 6 18.98 -20.20 17.34
C PRO A 6 19.04 -18.67 17.18
N GLN A 7 19.58 -18.20 16.05
CA GLN A 7 19.46 -16.81 15.65
C GLN A 7 17.98 -16.48 15.45
N THR A 8 17.40 -15.77 16.40
CA THR A 8 16.06 -15.18 16.30
C THR A 8 16.09 -14.08 15.25
N HIS A 9 15.83 -14.47 14.00
CA HIS A 9 15.57 -13.53 12.91
C HIS A 9 14.28 -12.74 13.19
N ARG A 10 14.43 -11.61 13.89
CA ARG A 10 13.36 -10.62 14.10
C ARG A 10 13.01 -9.98 12.75
N ARG A 11 12.05 -10.58 12.04
CA ARG A 11 11.54 -10.10 10.74
C ARG A 11 10.93 -8.71 10.90
N ARG A 12 11.64 -7.68 10.45
CA ARG A 12 11.05 -6.36 10.16
C ARG A 12 10.08 -6.53 8.97
N GLN A 13 8.80 -6.65 9.25
CA GLN A 13 7.75 -6.45 8.25
C GLN A 13 7.73 -4.95 7.91
N VAL A 14 8.55 -4.57 6.93
CA VAL A 14 8.47 -3.24 6.31
C VAL A 14 7.21 -3.24 5.47
N PHE A 15 6.12 -2.75 6.05
CA PHE A 15 4.90 -2.40 5.33
C PHE A 15 5.23 -1.20 4.44
N VAL A 16 5.43 -1.46 3.15
CA VAL A 16 5.67 -0.39 2.15
C VAL A 16 4.48 0.58 2.10
N ASP A 17 3.30 0.10 2.49
CA ASP A 17 2.10 0.91 2.71
C ASP A 17 2.32 2.02 3.75
N ALA A 18 3.03 1.72 4.85
CA ALA A 18 3.24 2.69 5.93
C ALA A 18 4.09 3.88 5.47
N GLN A 19 5.00 3.70 4.52
CA GLN A 19 5.81 4.80 3.99
C GLN A 19 4.97 5.72 3.07
N LEU A 20 4.11 5.15 2.22
CA LEU A 20 3.25 5.93 1.34
C LEU A 20 2.13 6.62 2.14
N GLN A 21 1.49 5.89 3.05
CA GLN A 21 0.50 6.42 3.98
C GLN A 21 1.10 7.51 4.87
N GLY A 22 2.32 7.31 5.38
CA GLY A 22 3.03 8.31 6.18
C GLY A 22 3.33 9.60 5.41
N ARG A 23 3.72 9.50 4.12
CA ARG A 23 3.95 10.69 3.28
C ARG A 23 2.65 11.43 2.94
N LEU A 24 1.56 10.72 2.67
CA LEU A 24 0.24 11.31 2.44
C LEU A 24 -0.29 12.00 3.70
N ALA A 25 -0.18 11.33 4.85
CA ALA A 25 -0.56 11.90 6.14
C ALA A 25 0.27 13.15 6.47
N LEU A 26 1.59 13.10 6.26
CA LEU A 26 2.46 14.26 6.45
C LEU A 26 2.07 15.42 5.53
N ALA A 27 1.81 15.15 4.25
CA ALA A 27 1.38 16.17 3.30
C ALA A 27 0.04 16.81 3.72
N LEU A 28 -0.91 16.01 4.21
CA LEU A 28 -2.19 16.49 4.72
C LEU A 28 -2.01 17.38 5.96
N VAL A 29 -1.16 16.98 6.90
CA VAL A 29 -0.84 17.76 8.10
C VAL A 29 -0.18 19.09 7.74
N VAL A 30 0.77 19.09 6.80
CA VAL A 30 1.42 20.32 6.32
C VAL A 30 0.42 21.24 5.63
N LEU A 31 -0.47 20.68 4.81
CA LEU A 31 -1.54 21.44 4.15
C LEU A 31 -2.50 22.06 5.17
N GLU A 32 -2.94 21.28 6.16
CA GLU A 32 -3.86 21.73 7.20
C GLU A 32 -3.23 22.82 8.08
N ALA A 33 -1.96 22.66 8.46
CA ALA A 33 -1.22 23.70 9.17
C ALA A 33 -1.12 24.99 8.33
N GLY A 34 -0.86 24.88 7.03
CA GLY A 34 -0.85 26.02 6.11
C GLY A 34 -2.21 26.71 6.00
N LEU A 35 -3.29 25.94 5.87
CA LEU A 35 -4.66 26.47 5.85
C LEU A 35 -5.02 27.17 7.15
N LEU A 36 -4.62 26.61 8.29
CA LEU A 36 -4.86 27.21 9.60
C LEU A 36 -4.12 28.55 9.75
N VAL A 37 -2.84 28.60 9.38
CA VAL A 37 -2.05 29.85 9.41
C VAL A 37 -2.68 30.90 8.50
N LEU A 38 -3.09 30.53 7.29
CA LEU A 38 -3.74 31.45 6.35
C LEU A 38 -5.09 31.94 6.86
N ALA A 39 -5.89 31.06 7.45
CA ALA A 39 -7.17 31.41 8.07
C ALA A 39 -7.01 32.38 9.24
N CYS A 40 -6.02 32.15 10.10
CA CYS A 40 -5.68 33.05 11.20
C CYS A 40 -5.22 34.43 10.68
N ALA A 41 -4.37 34.46 9.66
CA ALA A 41 -3.92 35.71 9.04
C ALA A 41 -5.10 36.49 8.43
N TYR A 42 -5.99 35.80 7.70
CA TYR A 42 -7.20 36.40 7.15
C TYR A 42 -8.12 36.96 8.25
N LEU A 43 -8.42 36.17 9.29
CA LEU A 43 -9.27 36.61 10.40
C LEU A 43 -8.66 37.79 11.15
N TYR A 44 -7.34 37.80 11.33
CA TYR A 44 -6.64 38.92 11.95
C TYR A 44 -6.87 40.23 11.19
N HIS A 45 -6.72 40.20 9.86
CA HIS A 45 -7.00 41.37 9.01
C HIS A 45 -8.49 41.74 9.02
N ALA A 46 -9.39 40.77 8.80
CA ALA A 46 -10.82 41.01 8.75
C ALA A 46 -11.37 41.57 10.08
N PHE A 47 -10.90 41.05 11.22
CA PHE A 47 -11.29 41.57 12.52
C PHE A 47 -10.70 42.95 12.79
N GLY A 48 -9.47 43.22 12.34
CA GLY A 48 -8.87 44.56 12.40
C GLY A 48 -9.75 45.58 11.67
N GLU A 49 -10.14 45.30 10.44
CA GLU A 49 -11.02 46.17 9.65
C GLU A 49 -12.39 46.40 10.33
N ILE A 50 -13.01 45.33 10.85
CA ILE A 50 -14.30 45.42 11.56
C ILE A 50 -14.18 46.27 12.83
N ILE A 51 -13.10 46.09 13.59
CA ILE A 51 -12.86 46.85 14.83
C ILE A 51 -12.61 48.32 14.52
N ASP A 52 -11.76 48.62 13.54
CA ASP A 52 -11.46 49.98 13.13
C ASP A 52 -12.72 50.71 12.67
N GLU A 53 -13.54 50.10 11.80
CA GLU A 53 -14.82 50.66 11.36
C GLU A 53 -15.75 50.92 12.56
N SER A 54 -15.81 49.98 13.52
CA SER A 54 -16.66 50.14 14.70
C SER A 54 -16.21 51.24 15.66
N LEU A 55 -14.90 51.51 15.77
CA LEU A 55 -14.34 52.60 16.59
C LEU A 55 -14.71 53.97 16.01
N TYR A 56 -14.69 54.11 14.68
CA TYR A 56 -15.15 55.34 14.00
C TYR A 56 -16.66 55.54 14.16
N VAL A 57 -17.46 54.46 14.10
CA VAL A 57 -18.93 54.53 14.21
C VAL A 57 -19.40 54.88 15.62
N ILE A 58 -18.64 54.66 16.70
CA ILE A 58 -19.06 55.11 18.04
C ILE A 58 -19.25 56.65 18.10
N HIS A 59 -18.64 57.40 17.18
CA HIS A 59 -18.86 58.85 17.03
C HIS A 59 -20.08 59.21 16.15
N ALA A 60 -20.67 58.25 15.44
CA ALA A 60 -21.84 58.41 14.58
C ALA A 60 -23.05 57.64 15.16
N ALA A 61 -24.22 58.26 15.28
CA ALA A 61 -25.34 57.76 16.08
C ALA A 61 -25.97 56.41 15.64
N GLU A 62 -25.53 55.77 14.55
CA GLU A 62 -26.05 54.50 14.05
C GLU A 62 -25.09 53.32 14.33
N ARG A 63 -25.34 52.59 15.41
CA ARG A 63 -24.60 51.36 15.74
C ARG A 63 -25.11 50.17 14.93
N SER A 64 -24.34 49.70 13.97
CA SER A 64 -24.47 48.31 13.49
C SER A 64 -23.94 47.33 14.54
N PRO A 65 -24.60 46.18 14.78
CA PRO A 65 -24.13 45.21 15.76
C PRO A 65 -22.83 44.53 15.28
N LEU A 66 -21.78 44.62 16.11
CA LEU A 66 -20.43 44.10 15.82
C LEU A 66 -20.37 42.56 15.82
N LEU A 67 -21.09 41.92 16.74
CA LEU A 67 -21.14 40.46 16.88
C LEU A 67 -21.48 39.70 15.58
N PRO A 68 -22.57 40.01 14.86
CA PRO A 68 -22.93 39.28 13.65
C PRO A 68 -21.92 39.45 12.51
N ARG A 69 -21.21 40.59 12.43
CA ARG A 69 -20.14 40.77 11.44
C ARG A 69 -18.95 39.84 11.74
N LEU A 70 -18.50 39.78 12.99
CA LEU A 70 -17.46 38.83 13.40
C LEU A 70 -17.87 37.38 13.18
N ALA A 71 -19.11 37.02 13.55
CA ALA A 71 -19.64 35.67 13.37
C ALA A 71 -19.71 35.28 11.89
N THR A 72 -20.06 36.21 11.01
CA THR A 72 -20.10 35.98 9.56
C THR A 72 -18.69 35.73 9.01
N ALA A 73 -17.71 36.55 9.38
CA ALA A 73 -16.33 36.36 8.94
C ALA A 73 -15.74 35.02 9.44
N LEU A 74 -16.02 34.66 10.70
CA LEU A 74 -15.63 33.36 11.26
C LEU A 74 -16.31 32.20 10.52
N GLY A 75 -17.61 32.28 10.31
CA GLY A 75 -18.40 31.25 9.62
C GLY A 75 -17.93 31.04 8.19
N GLN A 76 -17.69 32.13 7.44
CA GLN A 76 -17.13 32.07 6.09
C GLN A 76 -15.76 31.38 6.08
N THR A 77 -14.88 31.74 7.02
CA THR A 77 -13.55 31.15 7.13
C THR A 77 -13.64 29.64 7.40
N ILE A 78 -14.49 29.22 8.35
CA ILE A 78 -14.71 27.81 8.68
C ILE A 78 -15.21 27.02 7.46
N VAL A 79 -16.20 27.56 6.73
CA VAL A 79 -16.75 26.90 5.53
C VAL A 79 -15.68 26.74 4.45
N VAL A 80 -14.90 27.78 4.18
CA VAL A 80 -13.81 27.72 3.19
C VAL A 80 -12.74 26.70 3.59
N CYS A 81 -12.32 26.68 4.86
CA CYS A 81 -11.37 25.69 5.37
C CYS A 81 -11.92 24.26 5.26
N ALA A 82 -13.19 24.04 5.61
CA ALA A 82 -13.83 22.73 5.51
C ALA A 82 -13.89 22.23 4.06
N LEU A 83 -14.23 23.11 3.11
CA LEU A 83 -14.22 22.79 1.68
C LEU A 83 -12.81 22.45 1.18
N ALA A 84 -11.80 23.24 1.57
CA ALA A 84 -10.42 22.99 1.20
C ALA A 84 -9.90 21.64 1.73
N ASN A 85 -10.17 21.32 3.00
CA ASN A 85 -9.80 20.02 3.59
C ASN A 85 -10.52 18.86 2.90
N THR A 86 -11.82 19.01 2.61
CA THR A 86 -12.60 17.98 1.91
C THR A 86 -12.03 17.71 0.52
N ALA A 87 -11.70 18.77 -0.23
CA ALA A 87 -11.08 18.64 -1.55
C ALA A 87 -9.72 17.95 -1.49
N ALA A 88 -8.90 18.25 -0.48
CA ALA A 88 -7.61 17.60 -0.25
C ALA A 88 -7.76 16.10 0.04
N LEU A 89 -8.72 15.73 0.89
CA LEU A 89 -9.06 14.33 1.19
C LEU A 89 -9.53 13.57 -0.06
N MET A 90 -10.39 14.19 -0.88
CA MET A 90 -10.83 13.58 -2.14
C MET A 90 -9.66 13.37 -3.12
N LEU A 91 -8.73 14.33 -3.20
CA LEU A 91 -7.55 14.19 -4.04
C LEU A 91 -6.62 13.08 -3.54
N ALA A 92 -6.43 12.98 -2.22
CA ALA A 92 -5.65 11.91 -1.60
C ALA A 92 -6.25 10.53 -1.92
N ASP A 93 -7.57 10.37 -1.77
CA ASP A 93 -8.26 9.12 -2.12
C ASP A 93 -8.15 8.80 -3.63
N ALA A 94 -8.30 9.79 -4.50
CA ALA A 94 -8.17 9.60 -5.93
C ALA A 94 -6.75 9.14 -6.34
N ILE A 95 -5.71 9.73 -5.73
CA ILE A 95 -4.31 9.33 -5.96
C ILE A 95 -4.08 7.91 -5.44
N TRP A 96 -4.55 7.63 -4.23
CA TRP A 96 -4.44 6.31 -3.60
C TRP A 96 -5.12 5.23 -4.44
N GLY A 97 -6.38 5.44 -4.83
CA GLY A 97 -7.14 4.50 -5.66
C GLY A 97 -6.45 4.22 -6.99
N ARG A 98 -5.83 5.23 -7.64
CA ARG A 98 -5.03 5.00 -8.86
C ARG A 98 -3.79 4.15 -8.57
N HIS A 99 -3.09 4.41 -7.47
CA HIS A 99 -1.91 3.64 -7.08
C HIS A 99 -2.27 2.18 -6.80
N VAL A 100 -3.27 1.93 -5.96
CA VAL A 100 -3.77 0.59 -5.62
C VAL A 100 -4.21 -0.15 -6.87
N ARG A 101 -4.99 0.48 -7.77
CA ARG A 101 -5.42 -0.16 -9.03
C ARG A 101 -4.23 -0.57 -9.90
N LYS A 102 -3.17 0.23 -10.00
CA LYS A 102 -1.95 -0.13 -10.75
C LYS A 102 -1.26 -1.36 -10.15
N VAL A 103 -1.10 -1.40 -8.83
CA VAL A 103 -0.51 -2.55 -8.12
C VAL A 103 -1.36 -3.80 -8.29
N LEU A 104 -2.68 -3.67 -8.12
CA LEU A 104 -3.62 -4.79 -8.24
C LEU A 104 -3.70 -5.31 -9.67
N ALA A 105 -3.62 -4.45 -10.69
CA ALA A 105 -3.56 -4.85 -12.09
C ALA A 105 -2.30 -5.67 -12.39
N ALA A 106 -1.14 -5.24 -11.90
CA ALA A 106 0.10 -6.01 -12.03
C ALA A 106 0.00 -7.38 -11.35
N PHE A 107 -0.60 -7.43 -10.16
CA PHE A 107 -0.83 -8.68 -9.45
C PHE A 107 -1.80 -9.61 -10.18
N ARG A 108 -2.94 -9.10 -10.67
CA ARG A 108 -3.92 -9.86 -11.46
C ARG A 108 -3.29 -10.43 -12.73
N LYS A 109 -2.45 -9.66 -13.44
CA LYS A 109 -1.74 -10.14 -14.63
C LYS A 109 -0.81 -11.32 -14.32
N ARG A 110 -0.12 -11.28 -13.18
CA ARG A 110 0.72 -12.40 -12.73
C ARG A 110 -0.12 -13.63 -12.31
N LEU A 111 -1.22 -13.40 -11.60
CA LEU A 111 -2.11 -14.48 -11.16
C LEU A 111 -2.78 -15.18 -12.35
N ALA A 112 -3.17 -14.44 -13.39
CA ALA A 112 -3.73 -15.00 -14.62
C ALA A 112 -2.75 -15.96 -15.30
N ARG A 113 -1.46 -15.61 -15.38
CA ARG A 113 -0.42 -16.48 -15.95
C ARG A 113 -0.16 -17.75 -15.12
N VAL A 114 -0.18 -17.62 -13.79
CA VAL A 114 -0.13 -18.78 -12.89
C VAL A 114 -1.33 -19.69 -13.13
N ARG A 115 -2.53 -19.14 -13.35
CA ARG A 115 -3.73 -19.91 -13.68
C ARG A 115 -3.58 -20.67 -15.00
N GLU A 116 -2.92 -20.06 -15.99
CA GLU A 116 -2.59 -20.68 -17.28
C GLU A 116 -1.43 -21.68 -17.19
N ARG A 117 -0.85 -21.89 -15.99
CA ARG A 117 0.35 -22.71 -15.75
C ARG A 117 1.56 -22.27 -16.56
N ASP A 118 1.56 -21.04 -17.06
CA ASP A 118 2.74 -20.45 -17.69
C ASP A 118 3.68 -19.92 -16.61
N LEU A 119 4.68 -20.75 -16.28
CA LEU A 119 5.73 -20.45 -15.30
C LEU A 119 7.03 -19.99 -15.97
N ARG A 120 6.95 -19.50 -17.21
CA ARG A 120 8.12 -18.92 -17.86
C ARG A 120 8.57 -17.68 -17.08
N PRO A 121 9.88 -17.49 -16.87
CA PRO A 121 10.40 -16.30 -16.24
C PRO A 121 10.03 -15.11 -17.12
N ASP A 122 9.40 -14.11 -16.53
CA ASP A 122 9.23 -12.82 -17.19
C ASP A 122 10.61 -12.32 -17.63
N GLU A 123 10.75 -11.92 -18.89
CA GLU A 123 11.94 -11.18 -19.31
C GLU A 123 12.11 -10.00 -18.34
N PRO A 124 13.32 -9.77 -17.81
CA PRO A 124 13.58 -8.69 -16.89
C PRO A 124 13.33 -7.38 -17.64
N CYS A 125 12.12 -6.86 -17.52
CA CYS A 125 11.75 -5.58 -18.07
C CYS A 125 12.64 -4.55 -17.36
N ALA A 126 13.64 -4.03 -18.08
CA ALA A 126 14.72 -3.17 -17.59
C ALA A 126 14.22 -1.87 -16.91
N ALA A 127 12.91 -1.62 -16.93
CA ALA A 127 12.25 -0.45 -16.38
C ALA A 127 11.34 -0.74 -15.15
N ALA A 128 11.44 -1.92 -14.52
CA ALA A 128 10.57 -2.24 -13.39
C ALA A 128 11.00 -1.48 -12.11
N PRO A 129 10.14 -0.63 -11.52
CA PRO A 129 10.43 0.12 -10.30
C PRO A 129 10.71 -0.81 -9.10
N PRO A 130 11.36 -0.30 -8.03
CA PRO A 130 11.83 -1.11 -6.89
C PRO A 130 10.76 -2.09 -6.41
N ARG A 131 11.10 -3.38 -6.50
CA ARG A 131 10.21 -4.53 -6.39
C ARG A 131 9.37 -4.46 -5.13
N HIS A 132 8.05 -4.28 -5.31
CA HIS A 132 7.06 -4.42 -4.24
C HIS A 132 7.30 -5.76 -3.52
N ARG A 133 7.45 -5.76 -2.20
CA ARG A 133 7.82 -6.97 -1.43
C ARG A 133 6.89 -8.16 -1.70
N LEU A 134 5.60 -7.89 -1.93
CA LEU A 134 4.62 -8.89 -2.36
C LEU A 134 4.94 -9.49 -3.73
N LEU A 135 5.31 -8.67 -4.72
CA LEU A 135 5.75 -9.15 -6.04
C LEU A 135 7.00 -10.04 -5.92
N GLY A 136 7.94 -9.68 -5.06
CA GLY A 136 9.13 -10.49 -4.78
C GLY A 136 8.85 -11.78 -3.98
N LEU A 137 7.78 -11.82 -3.19
CA LEU A 137 7.28 -13.04 -2.55
C LEU A 137 6.62 -13.95 -3.58
N THR A 138 5.81 -13.39 -4.48
CA THR A 138 5.17 -14.12 -5.57
C THR A 138 6.20 -14.68 -6.54
N GLU A 139 7.24 -13.91 -6.89
CA GLU A 139 8.38 -14.40 -7.70
C GLU A 139 9.07 -15.59 -7.04
N ARG A 140 9.45 -15.47 -5.76
CA ARG A 140 10.06 -16.58 -5.02
C ARG A 140 9.17 -17.82 -4.96
N TRP A 141 7.87 -17.62 -4.77
CA TRP A 141 6.90 -18.71 -4.78
C TRP A 141 6.81 -19.38 -6.16
N ILE A 142 6.69 -18.60 -7.24
CA ILE A 142 6.68 -19.09 -8.63
C ILE A 142 7.95 -19.90 -8.92
N ASP A 143 9.12 -19.40 -8.54
CA ASP A 143 10.40 -20.09 -8.75
C ASP A 143 10.44 -21.43 -8.01
N SER A 144 9.97 -21.46 -6.75
CA SER A 144 9.87 -22.70 -5.98
C SER A 144 8.91 -23.71 -6.61
N GLU A 145 7.77 -23.26 -7.13
CA GLU A 145 6.77 -24.15 -7.73
C GLU A 145 7.28 -24.69 -9.07
N ARG A 146 8.02 -23.88 -9.83
CA ARG A 146 8.70 -24.31 -11.05
C ARG A 146 9.71 -25.42 -10.77
N GLN A 147 10.54 -25.27 -9.74
CA GLN A 147 11.49 -26.31 -9.32
C GLN A 147 10.77 -27.62 -8.94
N ARG A 148 9.63 -27.53 -8.25
CA ARG A 148 8.81 -28.70 -7.90
C ARG A 148 8.26 -29.41 -9.14
N LEU A 149 7.80 -28.66 -10.14
CA LEU A 149 7.30 -29.24 -11.39
C LEU A 149 8.41 -29.91 -12.21
N ILE A 150 9.62 -29.34 -12.23
CA ILE A 150 10.79 -29.95 -12.88
C ILE A 150 11.12 -31.29 -12.20
N ALA A 151 11.25 -31.28 -10.86
CA ALA A 151 11.53 -32.49 -10.09
C ALA A 151 10.45 -33.57 -10.28
N ALA A 152 9.17 -33.19 -10.32
CA ALA A 152 8.07 -34.12 -10.58
C ALA A 152 8.12 -34.72 -11.99
N ARG A 153 8.46 -33.93 -13.01
CA ARG A 153 8.62 -34.41 -14.38
C ARG A 153 9.81 -35.37 -14.52
N GLU A 154 10.92 -35.09 -13.86
CA GLU A 154 12.08 -35.98 -13.84
C GLU A 154 11.77 -37.31 -13.15
N ALA A 155 11.12 -37.27 -11.97
CA ALA A 155 10.68 -38.47 -11.28
C ALA A 155 9.70 -39.31 -12.14
N ALA A 156 8.73 -38.67 -12.81
CA ALA A 156 7.79 -39.33 -13.70
C ALA A 156 8.49 -39.96 -14.93
N ARG A 157 9.51 -39.31 -15.50
CA ARG A 157 10.31 -39.87 -16.59
C ARG A 157 11.06 -41.11 -16.15
N LEU A 158 11.74 -41.06 -15.00
CA LEU A 158 12.48 -42.20 -14.45
C LEU A 158 11.57 -43.41 -14.20
N LEU A 159 10.37 -43.18 -13.68
CA LEU A 159 9.33 -44.20 -13.51
C LEU A 159 8.86 -44.80 -14.85
N ALA A 160 8.68 -43.97 -15.88
CA ALA A 160 8.18 -44.42 -17.18
C ALA A 160 9.19 -45.27 -17.98
N THR A 161 10.50 -45.03 -17.80
CA THR A 161 11.56 -45.79 -18.47
C THR A 161 11.94 -47.11 -17.78
N ALA A 162 11.43 -47.38 -16.58
CA ALA A 162 11.77 -48.58 -15.83
C ALA A 162 10.83 -49.76 -16.20
N PRO A 163 11.33 -50.87 -16.75
CA PRO A 163 10.53 -52.08 -16.91
C PRO A 163 10.30 -52.66 -15.51
N THR A 164 9.08 -52.55 -14.97
CA THR A 164 8.79 -53.03 -13.62
C THR A 164 7.41 -53.68 -13.52
N PRO A 165 7.25 -54.77 -12.75
CA PRO A 165 5.96 -55.38 -12.46
C PRO A 165 5.07 -54.45 -11.62
N ALA A 166 3.75 -54.61 -11.74
CA ALA A 166 2.76 -53.69 -11.19
C ALA A 166 2.79 -53.50 -9.65
N SER A 167 3.37 -54.44 -8.89
CA SER A 167 3.51 -54.34 -7.42
C SER A 167 4.53 -53.29 -6.98
N ASP A 168 5.63 -53.13 -7.73
CA ASP A 168 6.76 -52.26 -7.36
C ASP A 168 6.51 -50.80 -7.80
N ALA A 169 5.56 -50.61 -8.71
CA ALA A 169 5.21 -49.29 -9.23
C ALA A 169 4.64 -48.38 -8.13
N LEU A 170 3.84 -48.95 -7.22
CA LEU A 170 3.14 -48.19 -6.16
C LEU A 170 4.13 -47.72 -5.07
N GLU A 171 5.06 -48.60 -4.68
CA GLU A 171 6.10 -48.30 -3.69
C GLU A 171 7.09 -47.24 -4.21
N ARG A 172 7.44 -47.31 -5.49
CA ARG A 172 8.27 -46.29 -6.15
C ARG A 172 7.54 -44.95 -6.31
N LEU A 173 6.24 -44.96 -6.55
CA LEU A 173 5.42 -43.74 -6.66
C LEU A 173 5.33 -43.04 -5.29
N GLU A 174 5.22 -43.81 -4.20
CA GLU A 174 5.31 -43.26 -2.85
C GLU A 174 6.71 -42.73 -2.52
N ALA A 175 7.78 -43.44 -2.89
CA ALA A 175 9.14 -42.99 -2.68
C ALA A 175 9.43 -41.68 -3.45
N ALA A 176 9.00 -41.60 -4.71
CA ALA A 176 9.08 -40.40 -5.53
C ALA A 176 8.25 -39.25 -4.93
N ARG A 177 7.04 -39.53 -4.41
CA ARG A 177 6.21 -38.55 -3.72
C ARG A 177 6.88 -38.01 -2.45
N ARG A 178 7.59 -38.86 -1.70
CA ARG A 178 8.35 -38.45 -0.50
C ARG A 178 9.60 -37.64 -0.85
N ALA A 179 10.22 -37.91 -2.01
CA ALA A 179 11.40 -37.19 -2.50
C ALA A 179 11.09 -35.81 -3.10
N LEU A 180 9.83 -35.52 -3.46
CA LEU A 180 9.44 -34.21 -3.95
C LEU A 180 9.69 -33.12 -2.89
N PRO A 181 10.26 -31.96 -3.27
CA PRO A 181 10.42 -30.84 -2.37
C PRO A 181 9.04 -30.48 -1.79
N ARG A 182 8.92 -30.53 -0.47
CA ARG A 182 7.69 -30.09 0.21
C ARG A 182 7.46 -28.64 -0.18
N ALA A 183 6.21 -28.30 -0.50
CA ALA A 183 5.84 -26.90 -0.67
C ALA A 183 6.41 -26.13 0.53
N PRO A 184 7.03 -24.95 0.34
CA PRO A 184 7.37 -24.12 1.47
C PRO A 184 6.08 -24.01 2.27
N ARG A 185 6.06 -24.60 3.47
CA ARG A 185 4.98 -24.31 4.41
C ARG A 185 5.02 -22.80 4.46
N GLY A 186 3.97 -22.15 3.96
CA GLY A 186 3.83 -20.73 4.17
C GLY A 186 3.90 -20.61 5.68
N ASP A 187 5.07 -20.23 6.19
CA ASP A 187 5.27 -20.01 7.60
C ASP A 187 4.19 -19.01 7.93
N ARG A 188 3.13 -19.51 8.58
CA ARG A 188 2.01 -18.73 9.07
C ARG A 188 2.67 -17.78 10.06
N ASN A 189 3.07 -16.62 9.54
CA ASN A 189 3.56 -15.47 10.27
C ASN A 189 2.39 -14.50 10.36
#